data_AF-A0A920LUZ0-F1
#
_entry.id   AF-A0A920LUZ0-F1
#
_cell.length_a   1.000
_cell.length_b   1.000
_cell.length_c   1.000
_cell.angle_alpha   90.00
_cell.angle_beta   90.00
_cell.angle_gamma   90.00
#
_symmetry.space_group_name_H-M   'P 1'
#
loop_
_entity.id
_entity.type
_entity.pdbx_description
1 polymer ?
#
loop_
_entity_poly.entity_id
_entity_poly.type
_entity_poly.pdbx_seq_one_letter_code
_entity_poly.pdbx_strand_id
1 'polypeptide(L)' 'MKAVLSSALKPNFCDDIIRLGRKNDGGYLVSESDVTASDKLLSFGIYDDWSFEEDFAKINDVPIVLLMHRLD' A
#
# COMPACT_ATOMS: atom_id res chain seq x y z
N MET A 1 -27.05 -2.79 -16.51
CA MET A 1 -25.92 -1.91 -16.87
C MET A 1 -24.65 -2.76 -16.88
N LYS A 2 -23.83 -2.75 -17.94
CA LYS A 2 -22.64 -3.62 -18.07
C LYS A 2 -21.42 -2.73 -18.24
N ALA A 3 -20.51 -2.74 -17.27
CA ALA A 3 -19.25 -2.02 -17.36
C ALA A 3 -18.28 -2.79 -18.25
N VAL A 4 -17.60 -2.10 -19.18
CA VAL A 4 -16.57 -2.67 -20.03
C VAL A 4 -15.25 -1.98 -19.67
N LEU A 5 -14.32 -2.77 -19.15
CA LEU A 5 -12.98 -2.29 -18.80
C LEU A 5 -12.09 -2.38 -20.06
N SER A 6 -11.42 -1.29 -20.41
CA SER A 6 -10.44 -1.31 -21.51
C SER A 6 -9.32 -2.28 -21.18
N SER A 7 -8.69 -2.88 -22.20
CA SER A 7 -7.58 -3.82 -22.00
C SER A 7 -6.42 -3.21 -21.20
N ALA A 8 -6.22 -1.89 -21.30
CA ALA A 8 -5.17 -1.16 -20.57
C ALA A 8 -5.44 -1.04 -19.05
N LEU A 9 -6.68 -1.21 -18.61
CA LEU A 9 -7.06 -1.14 -17.20
C LEU A 9 -7.28 -2.53 -16.59
N LYS A 10 -7.05 -3.61 -17.36
CA LYS A 10 -7.13 -4.96 -16.82
C LYS A 10 -5.98 -5.15 -15.81
N PRO A 11 -6.28 -5.68 -14.61
CA PRO A 11 -5.23 -5.95 -13.64
C PRO A 11 -4.29 -7.01 -14.18
N ASN A 12 -3.00 -6.85 -13.92
CA ASN A 12 -2.03 -7.92 -14.09
C ASN A 12 -2.13 -8.87 -12.89
N PHE A 13 -1.86 -10.15 -13.14
CA PHE A 13 -1.77 -11.11 -12.05
C PHE A 13 -0.50 -10.87 -11.24
N CYS A 14 -0.59 -11.03 -9.92
CA CYS A 14 0.49 -10.84 -8.96
C CYS A 14 0.52 -12.09 -8.08
N ASP A 15 1.61 -12.85 -8.15
CA ASP A 15 1.73 -14.16 -7.49
C ASP A 15 2.17 -14.03 -6.02
N ASP A 16 2.82 -12.92 -5.68
CA ASP A 16 3.52 -12.68 -4.41
C ASP A 16 2.79 -11.66 -3.53
N ILE A 17 1.47 -11.81 -3.43
CA ILE A 17 0.63 -10.91 -2.66
C ILE A 17 0.79 -11.19 -1.16
N ILE A 18 1.21 -10.16 -0.42
CA ILE A 18 1.25 -10.14 1.04
C ILE A 18 0.26 -9.12 1.60
N ARG A 19 -0.12 -9.30 2.87
CA ARG A 19 -0.92 -8.32 3.62
C ARG A 19 0.00 -7.51 4.52
N LEU A 20 -0.10 -6.18 4.44
CA LEU A 20 0.52 -5.25 5.38
C LEU A 20 -0.56 -4.46 6.13
N GLY A 21 -0.29 -4.12 7.39
CA GLY A 21 -1.23 -3.43 8.25
C GLY A 21 -2.19 -4.36 8.99
N ARG A 22 -3.06 -3.76 9.79
CA ARG A 22 -3.94 -4.51 10.70
C ARG A 22 -4.87 -5.48 9.96
N LYS A 23 -5.35 -6.50 10.69
CA LYS A 23 -6.20 -7.57 10.12
C LYS A 23 -7.57 -7.10 9.61
N ASN A 24 -8.06 -5.97 10.11
CA ASN A 24 -9.39 -5.45 9.80
C ASN A 24 -9.29 -4.28 8.80
N ASP A 25 -10.04 -3.20 9.02
CA ASP A 25 -9.94 -1.98 8.24
C ASP A 25 -8.58 -1.31 8.46
N GLY A 26 -7.86 -1.00 7.37
CA GLY A 26 -6.49 -0.47 7.40
C GLY A 26 -5.40 -1.41 6.84
N GLY A 27 -5.71 -2.68 6.58
CA GLY A 27 -4.77 -3.62 5.96
C GLY A 27 -4.86 -3.70 4.43
N TYR A 28 -3.73 -3.60 3.74
CA TYR A 28 -3.63 -3.60 2.28
C TYR A 28 -3.00 -4.90 1.75
N LEU A 29 -3.45 -5.33 0.57
CA LEU A 29 -2.80 -6.39 -0.21
C LEU A 29 -1.85 -5.75 -1.23
N VAL A 30 -0.58 -6.12 -1.18
CA VAL A 30 0.50 -5.56 -2.03
C VAL A 30 1.42 -6.68 -2.50
N SER A 31 2.16 -6.44 -3.59
CA SER A 31 3.25 -7.33 -4.02
C SER A 31 4.43 -7.20 -3.05
N GLU A 32 4.95 -8.32 -2.56
CA GLU A 32 6.18 -8.35 -1.75
C GLU A 32 7.39 -7.85 -2.55
N SER A 33 7.45 -8.18 -3.84
CA SER A 33 8.50 -7.72 -4.76
C SER A 33 8.50 -6.20 -4.89
N ASP A 34 7.32 -5.58 -5.05
CA ASP A 34 7.20 -4.12 -5.13
C ASP A 34 7.63 -3.45 -3.82
N VAL A 35 7.24 -4.01 -2.67
CA VAL A 35 7.66 -3.49 -1.34
C VAL A 35 9.18 -3.52 -1.22
N THR A 36 9.81 -4.62 -1.59
CA THR A 36 11.28 -4.81 -1.51
C THR A 36 12.04 -3.93 -2.50
N ALA A 37 11.48 -3.71 -3.70
CA ALA A 37 12.13 -2.92 -4.75
C ALA A 37 11.91 -1.40 -4.60
N SER A 38 11.04 -0.97 -3.70
CA SER A 38 10.72 0.45 -3.52
C SER A 38 11.87 1.22 -2.88
N ASP A 39 12.22 2.38 -3.44
CA ASP A 39 13.27 3.26 -2.89
C ASP A 39 12.79 4.17 -1.74
N LYS A 40 11.47 4.43 -1.69
CA LYS A 40 10.79 5.32 -0.73
C LYS A 40 9.31 4.93 -0.62
N LEU A 41 8.72 5.10 0.56
CA LEU A 41 7.26 5.01 0.76
C LEU A 41 6.65 6.41 0.87
N LEU A 42 5.70 6.72 0.01
CA LEU A 42 4.86 7.91 0.13
C LEU A 42 3.52 7.51 0.78
N SER A 43 3.35 7.83 2.05
CA SER A 43 2.12 7.52 2.79
C SER A 43 1.26 8.77 2.94
N PHE A 44 -0.04 8.61 2.71
CA PHE A 44 -1.04 9.67 2.90
C PHE A 44 -1.78 9.57 4.23
N GLY A 45 -1.41 8.61 5.08
CA GLY A 45 -1.90 8.40 6.44
C GLY A 45 -3.40 8.15 6.58
N ILE A 46 -3.79 7.05 7.24
CA ILE A 46 -5.14 6.90 7.79
C ILE A 46 -5.09 7.41 9.23
N TYR A 47 -5.08 8.73 9.43
CA TYR A 47 -5.10 9.38 10.75
C TYR A 47 -4.22 8.72 11.83
N ASP A 48 -4.79 7.83 12.65
CA ASP A 48 -4.17 7.13 13.78
C ASP A 48 -3.75 5.68 13.48
N ASP A 49 -3.97 5.18 12.27
CA ASP A 49 -3.53 3.86 11.82
C ASP A 49 -2.25 3.91 10.99
N TRP A 50 -1.12 3.59 11.62
CA TRP A 50 0.18 3.53 10.97
C TRP A 50 0.67 2.08 10.83
N SER A 51 -0.24 1.11 10.98
CA SER A 51 0.13 -0.31 10.97
C SER A 51 0.69 -0.77 9.62
N PHE A 52 0.25 -0.16 8.53
CA PHE A 52 0.79 -0.44 7.20
C PHE A 52 2.25 0.00 7.11
N GLU A 53 2.57 1.22 7.52
CA GLU A 53 3.92 1.78 7.50
C GLU A 53 4.86 1.00 8.41
N GLU A 54 4.38 0.61 9.60
CA GLU A 54 5.13 -0.24 10.52
C GLU A 54 5.45 -1.61 9.92
N ASP A 55 4.51 -2.25 9.23
CA ASP A 55 4.75 -3.54 8.58
C ASP A 55 5.64 -3.41 7.35
N PHE A 56 5.47 -2.33 6.57
CA PHE A 56 6.34 -2.03 5.43
C PHE A 56 7.80 -1.85 5.87
N ALA A 57 8.04 -1.06 6.92
CA ALA A 57 9.38 -0.77 7.44
C ALA A 57 10.11 -2.01 7.98
N LYS A 58 9.38 -3.07 8.36
CA LYS A 58 9.98 -4.35 8.76
C LYS A 58 10.55 -5.13 7.58
N ILE A 59 10.05 -4.89 6.37
CA ILE A 59 10.47 -5.59 5.14
C ILE A 59 11.53 -4.76 4.40
N ASN A 60 11.32 -3.45 4.29
CA ASN A 60 12.21 -2.56 3.56
C ASN A 60 12.46 -1.24 4.30
N ASP A 61 13.69 -1.07 4.79
CA ASP A 61 14.13 0.10 5.54
C ASP A 61 14.53 1.25 4.60
N VAL A 62 13.52 1.91 4.06
CA VAL A 62 13.65 3.07 3.17
C VAL A 62 12.91 4.29 3.72
N PRO A 63 13.26 5.51 3.28
CA PRO A 63 12.60 6.72 3.76
C PRO A 63 11.08 6.68 3.55
N ILE A 64 10.34 6.89 4.64
CA ILE A 64 8.88 7.03 4.64
C ILE A 64 8.52 8.51 4.73
N VAL A 65 7.79 9.02 3.74
CA VAL A 65 7.30 10.40 3.68
C VAL A 65 5.81 10.39 3.99
N LEU A 66 5.44 11.04 5.10
CA LEU A 66 4.06 11.16 5.55
C LEU A 66 3.44 12.46 5.05
N LEU A 67 2.38 12.34 4.26
CA LEU A 67 1.59 13.44 3.69
C LEU A 67 0.17 13.39 4.23
N MET A 68 -0.02 13.92 5.44
CA MET A 68 -1.36 14.08 6.00
C MET A 68 -1.89 15.49 5.77
N HIS A 69 -3.08 15.60 5.18
CA HIS A 69 -3.82 16.86 5.19
C HIS A 69 -4.41 17.04 6.59
N ARG A 70 -3.82 17.92 7.40
CA ARG A 70 -4.49 18.40 8.61
C ARG A 70 -5.65 19.27 8.13
N LEU A 71 -6.87 18.78 8.28
CA LEU A 71 -8.06 19.63 8.31
C LEU A 71 -8.06 20.24 9.71
N ASP A 72 -7.38 21.37 9.86
CA ASP A 72 -7.65 22.29 10.96
C ASP A 72 -9.06 22.89 10.84
#